data_AF-A0A395I801-F1
#
_entry.id   AF-A0A395I801-F1
#
_cell.length_a   1.000
_cell.length_b   1.000
_cell.length_c   1.000
_cell.angle_alpha   90.00
_cell.angle_beta   90.00
_cell.angle_gamma   90.00
#
_symmetry.space_group_name_H-M   'P 1'
#
loop_
_entity.id
_entity.type
_entity.pdbx_description
1 polymer ?
#
loop_
_entity_poly.entity_id
_entity_poly.type
_entity_poly.pdbx_seq_one_letter_code
_entity_poly.pdbx_strand_id
1 'polypeptide(L)' 'IHVSQDRHEIFLTFADYDDDYIAYLKNKSPKNSALSFLTMHQYGPWDTQTASHMAELGPILLVITLDAQSDIQTKQK' A
#
# COMPACT_ATOMS: atom_id res chain seq x y z
N ILE A 1 0.40 1.01 2.52
CA ILE A 1 -0.48 1.50 1.45
C ILE A 1 -0.29 3.01 1.29
N HIS A 2 -0.32 3.51 0.07
CA HIS A 2 -0.36 4.93 -0.27
C HIS A 2 -1.70 5.23 -0.95
N VAL A 3 -2.45 6.21 -0.44
CA VAL A 3 -3.68 6.71 -1.06
C VAL A 3 -3.38 8.05 -1.69
N SER A 4 -3.59 8.19 -2.99
CA SER A 4 -3.37 9.43 -3.73
C SER A 4 -4.59 9.84 -4.51
N GLN A 5 -4.72 11.14 -4.79
CA GLN A 5 -5.82 11.70 -5.56
C GLN A 5 -5.28 12.65 -6.61
N ASP A 6 -5.79 12.54 -7.84
CA ASP A 6 -5.67 13.55 -8.89
C ASP A 6 -7.07 14.05 -9.27
N ARG A 7 -7.35 15.32 -8.96
CA ARG A 7 -8.69 15.93 -9.10
C ARG A 7 -9.80 15.05 -8.49
N HIS A 8 -10.60 14.39 -9.33
CA HIS A 8 -11.71 13.55 -8.91
C HIS A 8 -11.35 12.07 -8.85
N GLU A 9 -10.14 11.68 -9.23
CA GLU A 9 -9.71 10.29 -9.31
C GLU A 9 -8.86 9.92 -8.08
N ILE A 10 -9.24 8.84 -7.40
CA ILE A 10 -8.47 8.24 -6.31
C ILE A 10 -7.71 7.02 -6.85
N PHE A 11 -6.48 6.85 -6.36
CA PHE A 11 -5.62 5.71 -6.63
C PHE A 11 -5.11 5.10 -5.33
N LEU A 12 -5.06 3.77 -5.28
CA LEU A 12 -4.46 3.01 -4.18
C LEU A 12 -3.17 2.36 -4.67
N THR A 13 -2.06 2.64 -3.99
CA THR A 13 -0.75 2.07 -4.35
C THR A 13 -0.18 1.23 -3.22
N PHE A 14 0.21 0.00 -3.54
CA PHE A 14 0.81 -0.97 -2.62
C PHE A 14 2.27 -1.18 -3.01
N ALA A 15 3.17 -1.04 -2.03
CA ALA A 15 4.58 -1.31 -2.22
C ALA A 15 4.84 -2.79 -1.92
N ASP A 16 5.44 -3.49 -2.88
CA ASP A 16 6.00 -4.83 -2.71
C ASP A 16 7.52 -4.73 -2.72
N TYR A 17 8.15 -5.33 -1.72
CA TYR A 17 9.60 -5.34 -1.54
C TYR A 17 9.99 -6.47 -0.59
N ASP A 18 11.21 -6.96 -0.73
CA ASP A 18 11.74 -8.06 0.09
C ASP A 18 12.78 -7.57 1.12
N ASP A 19 13.32 -8.53 1.87
CA ASP A 19 14.37 -8.31 2.86
C ASP A 19 15.65 -7.72 2.27
N ASP A 20 15.98 -8.05 1.02
CA ASP A 20 17.21 -7.59 0.36
C ASP A 20 17.10 -6.12 -0.04
N TYR A 21 15.92 -5.66 -0.47
CA TYR A 21 15.62 -4.24 -0.63
C TYR A 21 15.76 -3.49 0.70
N ILE A 22 15.25 -4.07 1.79
CA ILE A 22 15.37 -3.47 3.13
C ILE A 22 16.82 -3.46 3.62
N ALA A 23 17.62 -4.48 3.30
CA ALA A 23 19.05 -4.52 3.60
C ALA A 23 19.80 -3.41 2.86
N TYR A 24 19.52 -3.24 1.56
CA TYR A 24 20.05 -2.14 0.75
C TYR A 24 19.76 -0.78 1.38
N LEU A 25 18.50 -0.50 1.77
CA LEU A 25 18.13 0.78 2.42
C LEU A 25 18.84 0.99 3.77
N LYS A 26 19.23 -0.08 4.46
CA LYS A 26 19.96 -0.04 5.74
C LYS A 26 21.48 -0.01 5.57
N ASN A 27 22.00 0.16 4.34
CA ASN A 27 23.42 0.06 4.01
C ASN A 27 24.04 -1.28 4.46
N LYS A 28 23.27 -2.37 4.43
CA LYS A 28 23.73 -3.72 4.71
C LYS A 28 23.91 -4.48 3.40
N SER A 29 24.80 -5.47 3.40
CA SER A 29 24.94 -6.38 2.27
C SER A 29 23.66 -7.21 2.11
N PRO A 30 23.04 -7.23 0.92
CA PRO A 30 21.93 -8.14 0.61
C PRO A 30 22.35 -9.60 0.77
N LYS A 31 21.41 -10.49 1.06
CA LYS A 31 21.67 -11.93 1.16
C LYS A 31 21.85 -12.55 -0.22
N ASN A 32 21.12 -12.07 -1.22
CA ASN A 32 21.23 -12.49 -2.60
C ASN A 32 22.02 -11.47 -3.44
N SER A 33 22.65 -11.93 -4.52
CA SER A 33 23.36 -11.07 -5.48
C SER A 33 22.44 -10.48 -6.55
N ALA A 34 21.21 -10.98 -6.67
CA ALA A 34 20.20 -10.40 -7.54
C ALA A 34 19.76 -9.02 -7.02
N LEU A 35 19.58 -8.07 -7.92
CA LEU A 35 19.07 -6.74 -7.56
C LEU A 35 17.63 -6.87 -7.06
N SER A 36 17.39 -6.48 -5.82
CA SER A 36 16.06 -6.37 -5.25
C SER A 36 15.57 -4.92 -5.30
N PHE A 37 14.38 -4.72 -5.87
CA PHE A 37 13.76 -3.41 -6.07
C PHE A 37 12.37 -3.37 -5.45
N LEU A 38 11.99 -2.18 -4.97
CA LEU A 38 10.61 -1.90 -4.60
C LEU A 38 9.75 -1.76 -5.86
N THR A 39 8.62 -2.48 -5.88
CA THR A 39 7.60 -2.40 -6.92
C THR A 39 6.36 -1.71 -6.37
N MET A 40 5.85 -0.71 -7.08
CA MET A 40 4.62 0.01 -6.72
C MET A 40 3.46 -0.50 -7.57
N HIS A 41 2.52 -1.22 -6.96
CA HIS A 41 1.29 -1.70 -7.61
C HIS A 41 0.18 -0.68 -7.40
N GLN A 42 -0.19 0.03 -8.45
CA GLN A 42 -1.25 1.04 -8.42
C GLN A 42 -2.56 0.47 -8.95
N TYR A 43 -3.66 0.79 -8.26
CA TYR A 43 -5.03 0.44 -8.60
C TYR A 43 -5.90 1.71 -8.69
N GLY A 44 -6.97 1.64 -9.48
CA GLY A 44 -7.86 2.75 -9.80
C GLY A 44 -7.90 3.03 -11.32
N PRO A 45 -8.42 4.19 -11.75
CA PRO A 45 -8.94 5.28 -10.91
C PRO A 45 -10.35 5.01 -10.36
N TRP A 46 -10.60 5.44 -9.13
CA TRP A 46 -11.96 5.61 -8.60
C TRP A 46 -12.37 7.08 -8.70
N ASP A 47 -13.29 7.39 -9.60
CA ASP A 47 -13.89 8.72 -9.72
C ASP A 47 -14.87 9.02 -8.56
N THR A 48 -14.56 10.04 -7.78
CA THR A 48 -15.32 10.55 -6.64
C THR A 48 -16.67 11.16 -6.99
N GLN A 49 -16.88 11.54 -8.25
CA GLN A 49 -18.18 12.01 -8.76
C GLN A 49 -19.11 10.84 -9.11
N THR A 50 -18.58 9.61 -9.16
CA THR A 50 -19.30 8.41 -9.52
C THR A 50 -19.67 7.62 -8.27
N ALA A 51 -20.97 7.56 -7.94
CA ALA A 51 -21.47 6.92 -6.72
C ALA A 51 -21.09 5.42 -6.61
N SER A 52 -21.08 4.68 -7.72
CA SER A 52 -20.68 3.27 -7.73
C SER A 52 -19.21 3.06 -7.39
N HIS A 53 -18.32 3.96 -7.84
CA HIS A 53 -16.91 3.90 -7.49
C HIS A 53 -16.71 4.13 -5.99
N MET A 54 -17.44 5.07 -5.39
CA MET A 54 -17.36 5.32 -3.95
C MET A 54 -17.98 4.19 -3.13
N ALA A 55 -19.02 3.53 -3.65
CA ALA A 55 -19.62 2.35 -3.02
C ALA A 55 -18.66 1.14 -3.02
N GLU A 56 -17.79 1.02 -4.03
CA GLU A 56 -16.74 0.01 -4.09
C GLU A 56 -15.51 0.38 -3.22
N LEU A 57 -15.02 1.61 -3.35
CA LEU A 57 -13.81 2.07 -2.67
C LEU A 57 -13.97 2.16 -1.14
N GLY A 58 -15.14 2.58 -0.67
CA GLY A 58 -15.40 2.76 0.77
C GLY A 58 -15.10 1.50 1.61
N PRO A 59 -15.70 0.35 1.29
CA PRO A 59 -15.41 -0.92 1.96
C PRO A 59 -13.94 -1.35 1.88
N ILE A 60 -13.25 -1.12 0.76
CA ILE A 60 -11.83 -1.45 0.61
C ILE A 60 -10.99 -0.66 1.63
N LEU A 61 -11.19 0.66 1.68
CA LEU A 61 -10.50 1.54 2.63
C LEU A 61 -10.83 1.18 4.08
N LEU A 62 -12.09 0.83 4.37
CA LEU A 62 -12.51 0.41 5.69
C LEU A 62 -11.79 -0.86 6.16
N VAL A 63 -11.74 -1.90 5.33
CA VAL A 63 -11.06 -3.16 5.67
C VAL A 63 -9.58 -2.91 5.95
N ILE A 64 -8.90 -2.13 5.11
CA ILE A 64 -7.48 -1.79 5.29
C ILE A 64 -7.25 -1.03 6.60
N THR A 65 -8.17 -0.13 6.96
CA THR A 65 -8.08 0.63 8.22
C THR A 65 -8.28 -0.26 9.44
N LEU A 66 -9.25 -1.18 9.39
CA LEU A 66 -9.53 -2.13 10.47
C LEU A 66 -8.38 -3.13 10.66
N ASP A 67 -7.78 -3.60 9.57
CA ASP A 67 -6.60 -4.47 9.58
C ASP A 67 -5.40 -3.76 10.23
N ALA A 68 -5.09 -2.55 9.78
CA ALA A 68 -4.01 -1.74 10.36
C ALA A 68 -4.22 -1.45 11.86
N GLN A 69 -5.47 -1.20 12.28
CA GLN A 69 -5.80 -1.02 13.70
C GLN A 69 -5.59 -2.31 14.51
N SER A 70 -5.99 -3.45 13.96
CA SER A 70 -5.82 -4.77 14.60
C SER A 70 -4.34 -5.13 14.79
N ASP A 71 -3.51 -4.81 13.80
CA ASP A 71 -2.05 -4.96 13.86
C ASP A 71 -1.40 -4.12 14.96
N ILE A 72 -1.83 -2.85 15.10
CA ILE A 72 -1.34 -1.95 16.14
C ILE A 72 -1.68 -2.51 17.53
N GLN A 73 -2.90 -2.98 17.74
CA GLN A 73 -3.33 -3.55 19.01
C GLN A 73 -2.58 -4.84 19.37
N THR A 74 -2.27 -5.68 18.38
CA THR A 74 -1.50 -6.91 18.58
C THR A 74 -0.06 -6.62 19.00
N LYS A 75 0.57 -5.59 18.42
CA LYS A 75 1.96 -5.19 18.76
C LYS A 75 2.11 -4.49 20.12
N GLN A 76 1.01 -4.00 20.70
CA GLN A 76 1.00 -3.34 22.01
C GLN A 76 0.82 -4.30 23.19
N LYS A 77 0.45 -5.56 22.93
CA LYS A 77 0.37 -6.63 23.93
C LYS A 77 1.70 -7.38 24.01
#